data_AF-A0A3N4H0P5-F1
#
_entry.id   AF-A0A3N4H0P5-F1
#
_cell.length_a   1.000
_cell.length_b   1.000
_cell.length_c   1.000
_cell.angle_alpha   90.00
_cell.angle_beta   90.00
_cell.angle_gamma   90.00
#
_symmetry.space_group_name_H-M   'P 1'
#
loop_
_entity.id
_entity.type
_entity.pdbx_description
1 polymer ?
#
loop_
_entity_poly.entity_id
_entity_poly.type
_entity_poly.pdbx_seq_one_letter_code
_entity_poly.pdbx_strand_id
1 'polypeptide(L)'
;MSVPEGYSAPPVDENICKLAIPVPGREQPILVELPRINWMPGPEVKKYREWLTPYGEAEAKWMNWIAENSTKPEADQDPKPEGVEELLDGFQQREVTLRWLKPYVSTADYRALMDKIPDGMVEWIKQQLSDPSIAVGESSASTDS
;
A
#
# COMPACT_ATOMS: atom_id res chain seq x y z
N MET A 1 -22.79 -3.24 6.74
CA MET A 1 -23.21 -2.01 7.43
C MET A 1 -24.05 -1.23 6.44
N SER A 2 -25.31 -0.95 6.76
CA SER A 2 -26.22 -0.23 5.87
C SER A 2 -26.11 1.27 6.12
N VAL A 3 -26.03 2.06 5.05
CA VAL A 3 -26.02 3.53 5.10
C VAL A 3 -27.36 4.04 5.70
N PRO A 4 -27.35 5.03 6.61
CA PRO A 4 -28.58 5.59 7.18
C PRO A 4 -29.51 6.21 6.13
N GLU A 5 -30.82 6.07 6.31
CA GLU A 5 -31.84 6.64 5.43
C GLU A 5 -31.68 8.17 5.32
N GLY A 6 -31.54 8.66 4.08
CA GLY A 6 -31.37 10.08 3.75
C GLY A 6 -30.02 10.44 3.12
N TYR A 7 -29.03 9.54 3.17
CA TYR A 7 -27.78 9.67 2.41
C TYR A 7 -27.85 8.77 1.17
N SER A 8 -27.98 9.38 0.00
CA SER A 8 -27.69 8.68 -1.26
C SER A 8 -26.22 8.28 -1.23
N ALA A 9 -25.93 6.98 -1.38
CA ALA A 9 -24.56 6.56 -1.64
C ALA A 9 -24.05 7.37 -2.84
N PRO A 10 -22.89 8.05 -2.74
CA PRO A 10 -22.35 8.79 -3.87
C PRO A 10 -22.24 7.86 -5.08
N PRO A 11 -22.50 8.37 -6.30
CA PRO A 11 -22.45 7.54 -7.50
C PRO A 11 -21.14 6.75 -7.55
N VAL A 12 -21.22 5.48 -7.95
CA VAL A 12 -20.13 4.48 -7.84
C VAL A 12 -18.81 4.99 -8.42
N ASP A 13 -18.86 5.85 -9.44
CA ASP A 13 -17.70 6.47 -10.10
C ASP A 13 -16.93 7.47 -9.21
N GLU A 14 -17.57 8.09 -8.20
CA GLU A 14 -16.89 9.04 -7.28
C GLU A 14 -15.94 8.34 -6.30
N ASN A 15 -16.10 7.03 -6.10
CA ASN A 15 -15.34 6.23 -5.15
C ASN A 15 -14.23 5.39 -5.80
N ILE A 16 -13.97 5.57 -7.10
CA ILE A 16 -12.90 4.88 -7.82
C ILE A 16 -11.69 5.80 -7.94
N CYS A 17 -10.51 5.27 -7.64
CA CYS A 17 -9.22 5.86 -7.94
C CYS A 17 -8.72 5.24 -9.26
N LYS A 18 -8.35 6.09 -10.22
CA LYS A 18 -7.82 5.69 -11.53
C LYS A 18 -6.37 6.14 -11.66
N LEU A 19 -5.44 5.20 -11.68
CA LEU A 19 -4.01 5.48 -11.75
C LEU A 19 -3.46 5.08 -13.12
N ALA A 20 -2.68 5.98 -13.72
CA ALA A 20 -1.83 5.66 -14.85
C ALA A 20 -0.37 5.68 -14.38
N ILE A 21 0.19 4.49 -14.11
CA ILE A 21 1.52 4.36 -13.51
C ILE A 21 2.56 4.13 -14.62
N PRO A 22 3.43 5.10 -14.93
CA PRO A 22 4.48 4.89 -15.93
C PRO A 22 5.53 3.91 -15.39
N VAL A 23 5.93 2.95 -16.22
CA VAL A 23 6.95 1.96 -15.85
C VAL A 23 8.15 2.12 -16.78
N PRO A 24 9.37 2.34 -16.24
CA PRO A 24 10.57 2.39 -17.05
C PRO A 24 10.72 1.18 -17.97
N GLY A 25 10.94 1.44 -19.25
CA GLY A 25 11.06 0.40 -20.29
C GLY A 25 9.73 -0.17 -20.81
N ARG A 26 8.59 0.46 -20.52
CA ARG A 26 7.30 0.20 -21.19
C ARG A 26 6.84 1.44 -21.96
N GLU A 27 6.25 1.23 -23.12
CA GLU A 27 5.67 2.32 -23.93
C GLU A 27 4.34 2.81 -23.35
N GLN A 28 3.58 1.93 -22.70
CA GLN A 28 2.29 2.24 -22.09
C GLN A 28 2.36 2.14 -20.56
N PRO A 29 1.70 3.07 -19.83
CA PRO A 29 1.57 2.97 -18.39
C PRO A 29 0.69 1.80 -17.99
N ILE A 30 0.87 1.30 -16.77
CA ILE A 30 -0.06 0.35 -16.16
C ILE A 30 -1.27 1.16 -15.69
N LEU A 31 -2.43 0.86 -16.24
CA LEU A 31 -3.70 1.45 -15.82
C LEU A 31 -4.29 0.63 -14.68
N VAL A 32 -4.64 1.29 -13.58
CA VAL A 32 -5.25 0.66 -12.41
C VAL A 32 -6.52 1.39 -12.06
N GLU A 33 -7.63 0.65 -11.94
CA GLU A 33 -8.88 1.16 -11.41
C GLU A 33 -9.22 0.38 -10.14
N LEU A 34 -9.31 1.09 -9.02
CA LEU A 34 -9.60 0.48 -7.72
C LEU A 34 -10.45 1.40 -6.86
N PRO A 35 -11.26 0.87 -5.92
CA PRO A 35 -11.95 1.71 -4.95
C PRO A 35 -10.94 2.48 -4.08
N ARG A 36 -11.31 3.71 -3.68
CA ARG A 36 -10.60 4.44 -2.63
C ARG A 36 -10.50 3.55 -1.37
N ILE A 37 -9.40 3.66 -0.61
CA ILE A 37 -9.17 2.78 0.56
C ILE A 37 -10.36 2.77 1.53
N ASN A 38 -10.99 3.92 1.78
CA ASN A 38 -12.16 4.05 2.67
C ASN A 38 -13.41 3.31 2.16
N TRP A 39 -13.43 2.93 0.88
CA TRP A 39 -14.52 2.24 0.20
C TRP A 39 -14.10 0.84 -0.30
N MET A 40 -12.93 0.35 0.10
CA MET A 40 -12.51 -0.98 -0.32
C MET A 40 -13.40 -2.06 0.27
N PRO A 41 -13.63 -3.17 -0.47
CA PRO A 41 -14.43 -4.28 0.02
C PRO A 41 -13.87 -4.82 1.33
N GLY A 42 -14.72 -4.99 2.35
CA GLY A 42 -14.34 -5.55 3.64
C GLY A 42 -13.49 -6.83 3.56
N PRO A 43 -13.78 -7.78 2.65
CA PRO A 43 -12.94 -8.97 2.45
C PRO A 43 -11.50 -8.66 2.01
N GLU A 44 -11.29 -7.67 1.13
CA GLU A 44 -9.95 -7.28 0.66
C GLU A 44 -9.17 -6.55 1.75
N VAL A 45 -9.84 -5.67 2.51
CA VAL A 45 -9.24 -5.04 3.70
C VAL A 45 -8.85 -6.08 4.73
N LYS A 46 -9.68 -7.11 4.94
CA LYS A 46 -9.38 -8.21 5.85
C LYS A 46 -8.16 -9.01 5.40
N LYS A 47 -8.08 -9.42 4.13
CA LYS A 47 -6.90 -10.11 3.58
C LYS A 47 -5.62 -9.29 3.72
N TYR A 48 -5.70 -7.99 3.49
CA TYR A 48 -4.55 -7.09 3.68
C TYR A 48 -4.10 -7.06 5.14
N ARG A 49 -5.05 -6.90 6.08
CA ARG A 49 -4.74 -6.91 7.52
C ARG A 49 -4.13 -8.23 7.97
N GLU A 50 -4.71 -9.35 7.56
CA GLU A 50 -4.20 -10.69 7.87
C GLU A 50 -2.78 -10.90 7.33
N TRP A 51 -2.47 -10.36 6.14
CA TRP A 51 -1.11 -10.36 5.61
C TRP A 51 -0.14 -9.48 6.41
N LEU A 52 -0.61 -8.36 6.96
CA LEU A 52 0.22 -7.43 7.74
C LEU A 52 0.47 -7.90 9.18
N THR A 53 -0.50 -8.62 9.76
CA THR A 53 -0.45 -9.13 11.14
C THR A 53 0.88 -9.78 11.55
N PRO A 54 1.44 -10.76 10.81
CA PRO A 54 2.68 -11.42 11.24
C PRO A 54 3.86 -10.45 11.39
N TYR A 55 3.93 -9.41 10.55
CA TYR A 55 4.99 -8.39 10.66
C TYR A 55 4.82 -7.52 11.91
N GLY A 56 3.59 -7.09 12.22
CA GLY A 56 3.32 -6.32 13.45
C GLY A 56 3.58 -7.14 14.72
N GLU A 57 3.26 -8.44 14.70
CA GLU A 57 3.59 -9.34 15.81
C GLU A 57 5.11 -9.56 15.96
N ALA A 58 5.83 -9.67 14.84
CA ALA A 58 7.29 -9.80 14.85
C ALA A 58 7.96 -8.52 15.37
N GLU A 59 7.51 -7.35 14.94
CA GLU A 59 7.99 -6.05 15.42
C GLU A 59 7.75 -5.92 16.93
N ALA A 60 6.57 -6.27 17.43
CA ALA A 60 6.27 -6.25 18.86
C ALA A 60 7.19 -7.20 19.65
N LYS A 61 7.41 -8.43 19.16
CA LYS A 61 8.35 -9.38 19.78
C LYS A 61 9.78 -8.85 19.80
N TRP A 62 10.23 -8.24 18.70
CA TRP A 62 11.56 -7.65 18.60
C TRP A 62 11.74 -6.51 19.61
N MET A 63 10.77 -5.59 19.67
CA MET A 63 10.81 -4.45 20.58
C MET A 63 10.78 -4.87 22.05
N ASN A 64 9.99 -5.90 22.39
CA ASN A 64 9.98 -6.46 23.75
C ASN A 64 11.35 -7.07 24.10
N TRP A 65 11.94 -7.85 23.19
CA TRP A 65 13.28 -8.42 23.41
C TRP A 65 14.34 -7.31 23.59
N ILE A 66 14.31 -6.26 22.77
CA ILE A 66 15.21 -5.10 22.91
C ILE A 66 14.99 -4.44 24.28
N ALA A 67 13.75 -4.20 24.69
CA ALA A 67 13.46 -3.54 25.97
C ALA A 67 14.02 -4.34 27.16
N GLU A 68 13.94 -5.67 27.10
CA GLU A 68 14.42 -6.57 28.15
C GLU A 68 15.94 -6.78 28.12
N ASN A 69 16.58 -6.69 26.96
CA ASN A 69 17.98 -7.10 26.77
C ASN A 69 18.96 -5.96 26.48
N SER A 70 18.48 -4.79 26.03
CA SER A 70 19.34 -3.63 25.68
C SER A 70 20.18 -3.07 26.83
N THR A 71 19.77 -3.35 28.07
CA THR A 71 20.47 -2.90 29.29
C THR A 71 21.33 -4.00 29.93
N LYS A 72 21.21 -5.25 29.45
CA LYS A 72 21.99 -6.39 29.94
C LYS A 72 23.34 -6.46 29.21
N PRO A 73 24.42 -6.89 29.88
CA PRO A 73 25.65 -7.29 29.21
C PRO A 73 25.38 -8.38 28.16
N GLU A 74 26.10 -8.37 27.04
CA GLU A 74 25.89 -9.32 25.93
C GLU A 74 25.89 -10.80 26.38
N ALA A 75 26.72 -11.14 27.38
CA ALA A 75 26.81 -12.48 27.94
C ALA A 75 25.54 -12.94 28.69
N ASP A 76 24.69 -11.99 29.13
CA ASP A 76 23.48 -12.22 29.92
C ASP A 76 22.20 -11.94 29.11
N GLN A 77 22.32 -11.65 27.82
CA GLN A 77 21.16 -11.43 26.95
C GLN A 77 20.46 -12.76 26.65
N ASP A 78 19.13 -12.72 26.69
CA ASP A 78 18.30 -13.83 26.22
C ASP A 78 18.52 -14.03 24.72
N PRO A 79 18.39 -15.27 24.20
CA PRO A 79 18.50 -15.51 22.77
C PRO A 79 17.49 -14.67 22.00
N LYS A 80 17.89 -14.19 20.82
CA LYS A 80 17.00 -13.43 19.94
C LYS A 80 15.76 -14.26 19.57
N PRO A 81 14.60 -13.62 19.40
CA PRO A 81 13.39 -14.31 18.95
C PRO A 81 13.60 -14.96 17.58
N GLU A 82 13.32 -16.25 17.46
CA GLU A 82 13.51 -17.02 16.22
C GLU A 82 12.61 -16.50 15.09
N GLY A 83 13.16 -16.39 13.88
CA GLY A 83 12.44 -16.01 12.66
C GLY A 83 11.97 -14.55 12.59
N VAL A 84 12.15 -13.75 13.66
CA VAL A 84 11.72 -12.34 13.69
C VAL A 84 12.57 -11.47 12.78
N GLU A 85 13.90 -11.66 12.79
CA GLU A 85 14.80 -10.89 11.90
C GLU A 85 14.52 -11.19 10.43
N GLU A 86 14.38 -12.47 10.04
CA GLU A 86 14.06 -12.85 8.65
C GLU A 86 12.72 -12.27 8.18
N LEU A 87 11.71 -12.27 9.06
CA LEU A 87 10.38 -11.75 8.74
C LEU A 87 10.39 -10.21 8.62
N LEU A 88 11.13 -9.50 9.48
CA LEU A 88 11.27 -8.04 9.41
C LEU A 88 12.16 -7.60 8.26
N ASP A 89 13.22 -8.33 7.93
CA ASP A 89 14.06 -8.09 6.74
C ASP A 89 13.26 -8.27 5.45
N GLY A 90 12.31 -9.20 5.44
CA GLY A 90 11.36 -9.39 4.34
C GLY A 90 10.29 -8.28 4.23
N PHE A 91 10.11 -7.45 5.26
CA PHE A 91 9.10 -6.40 5.27
C PHE A 91 9.53 -5.18 4.46
N GLN A 92 8.91 -5.00 3.29
CA GLN A 92 9.18 -3.85 2.43
C GLN A 92 8.02 -2.85 2.47
N GLN A 93 8.30 -1.62 2.90
CA GLN A 93 7.32 -0.51 2.88
C GLN A 93 6.76 -0.27 1.46
N ARG A 94 7.56 -0.57 0.44
CA ARG A 94 7.14 -0.64 -0.96
C ARG A 94 6.03 -1.67 -1.17
N GLU A 95 6.20 -2.90 -0.69
CA GLU A 95 5.18 -3.94 -0.85
C GLU A 95 3.90 -3.54 -0.13
N VAL A 96 3.99 -3.00 1.10
CA VAL A 96 2.84 -2.50 1.87
C VAL A 96 1.99 -1.53 1.04
N THR A 97 2.64 -0.60 0.35
CA THR A 97 1.96 0.37 -0.51
C THR A 97 1.35 -0.30 -1.74
N LEU A 98 2.13 -1.11 -2.46
CA LEU A 98 1.72 -1.68 -3.74
C LEU A 98 0.74 -2.84 -3.59
N ARG A 99 0.67 -3.48 -2.41
CA ARG A 99 -0.20 -4.64 -2.14
C ARG A 99 -1.67 -4.34 -2.43
N TRP A 100 -2.10 -3.10 -2.20
CA TRP A 100 -3.45 -2.64 -2.52
C TRP A 100 -3.78 -2.70 -4.01
N LEU A 101 -2.78 -2.61 -4.89
CA LEU A 101 -2.98 -2.68 -6.34
C LEU A 101 -3.05 -4.13 -6.85
N LYS A 102 -2.54 -5.10 -6.07
CA LYS A 102 -2.39 -6.51 -6.48
C LYS A 102 -3.68 -7.16 -7.02
N PRO A 103 -4.88 -6.92 -6.46
CA PRO A 103 -6.12 -7.49 -7.00
C PRO A 103 -6.57 -6.88 -8.32
N TYR A 104 -6.05 -5.71 -8.68
CA TYR A 104 -6.55 -4.87 -9.78
C TYR A 104 -5.59 -4.82 -10.99
N VAL A 105 -4.49 -5.57 -10.93
CA VAL A 105 -3.50 -5.66 -12.02
C VAL A 105 -3.15 -7.11 -12.30
N SER A 106 -2.61 -7.39 -13.48
CA SER A 106 -2.10 -8.72 -13.79
C SER A 106 -0.88 -9.07 -12.93
N THR A 107 -0.56 -10.36 -12.79
CA THR A 107 0.65 -10.79 -12.07
C THR A 107 1.93 -10.21 -12.68
N ALA A 108 1.99 -10.09 -14.01
CA ALA A 108 3.13 -9.50 -14.71
C ALA A 108 3.25 -7.99 -14.42
N ASP A 109 2.13 -7.28 -14.40
CA ASP A 109 2.08 -5.86 -14.08
C ASP A 109 2.43 -5.61 -12.62
N TYR A 110 1.90 -6.40 -11.68
CA TYR A 110 2.26 -6.32 -10.28
C TYR A 110 3.77 -6.51 -10.06
N ARG A 111 4.37 -7.49 -10.75
CA ARG A 111 5.82 -7.70 -10.70
C ARG A 111 6.59 -6.51 -11.27
N ALA A 112 6.12 -5.94 -12.38
CA ALA A 112 6.74 -4.74 -12.95
C ALA A 112 6.63 -3.52 -12.00
N LEU A 113 5.52 -3.37 -11.29
CA LEU A 113 5.36 -2.33 -10.26
C LEU A 113 6.33 -2.55 -9.10
N MET A 114 6.49 -3.78 -8.62
CA MET A 114 7.45 -4.09 -7.55
C MET A 114 8.90 -3.81 -7.98
N ASP A 115 9.28 -4.26 -9.17
CA ASP A 115 10.69 -4.34 -9.58
C ASP A 115 11.21 -3.07 -10.28
N LYS A 116 10.36 -2.33 -11.00
CA LYS A 116 10.82 -1.33 -11.99
C LYS A 116 10.50 0.12 -11.67
N ILE A 117 9.51 0.42 -10.83
CA ILE A 117 9.16 1.81 -10.52
C ILE A 117 10.09 2.37 -9.43
N PRO A 118 10.50 3.65 -9.49
CA PRO A 118 11.35 4.26 -8.47
C PRO A 118 10.58 4.52 -7.16
N ASP A 119 11.27 4.66 -6.03
CA ASP A 119 10.64 4.89 -4.71
C ASP A 119 9.77 6.17 -4.68
N GLY A 120 10.18 7.23 -5.39
CA GLY A 120 9.37 8.43 -5.54
C GLY A 120 8.00 8.17 -6.18
N MET A 121 7.89 7.15 -7.04
CA MET A 121 6.61 6.73 -7.62
C MET A 121 5.77 5.94 -6.64
N VAL A 122 6.40 5.14 -5.77
CA VAL A 122 5.71 4.43 -4.68
C VAL A 122 5.10 5.44 -3.71
N GLU A 123 5.84 6.48 -3.31
CA GLU A 123 5.31 7.54 -2.44
C GLU A 123 4.18 8.34 -3.13
N TRP A 124 4.29 8.61 -4.44
CA TRP A 124 3.18 9.21 -5.20
C TRP A 124 1.94 8.32 -5.19
N ILE A 125 2.07 7.00 -5.44
CA ILE A 125 0.95 6.05 -5.36
C ILE A 125 0.31 6.07 -3.96
N LYS A 126 1.13 6.02 -2.91
CA LYS A 126 0.66 6.08 -1.51
C LYS A 126 -0.16 7.33 -1.22
N GLN A 127 0.26 8.49 -1.74
CA GLN A 127 -0.50 9.74 -1.65
C GLN A 127 -1.85 9.61 -2.36
N GLN A 128 -1.87 9.13 -3.61
CA GLN A 128 -3.12 8.95 -4.37
C GLN A 128 -4.10 7.97 -3.71
N LEU A 129 -3.58 6.95 -3.01
CA LEU A 129 -4.41 5.99 -2.28
C LEU A 129 -5.00 6.57 -0.98
N SER A 130 -4.28 7.49 -0.33
CA SER A 130 -4.65 8.10 0.95
C SER A 130 -5.55 9.32 0.78
N ASP A 131 -5.31 10.12 -0.27
CA ASP A 131 -6.09 11.28 -0.68
C ASP A 131 -6.03 11.38 -2.21
N PRO A 132 -7.05 10.90 -2.94
CA PRO A 132 -7.04 10.87 -4.40
C PRO A 132 -7.25 12.28 -4.94
N SER A 133 -6.21 13.11 -4.93
CA SER A 133 -6.21 14.40 -5.58
C SER A 133 -5.85 14.24 -7.07
N ILE A 134 -6.59 13.41 -7.81
CA ILE A 134 -6.44 13.42 -9.27
C ILE A 134 -7.31 14.56 -9.81
N ALA A 135 -6.80 15.78 -9.67
CA ALA A 135 -6.97 16.79 -10.70
C ALA A 135 -6.25 16.24 -11.94
N VAL A 136 -6.94 15.39 -12.71
CA VAL A 136 -6.53 15.08 -14.07
C VAL A 136 -6.44 16.44 -14.73
N GLY A 137 -5.25 16.81 -15.19
CA GLY A 137 -5.02 18.11 -15.80
C GLY A 137 -6.13 18.40 -16.79
N GLU A 138 -6.98 19.36 -16.43
CA GLU A 138 -7.64 20.20 -17.41
C GLU A 138 -6.48 20.85 -18.15
N SER A 139 -6.09 20.19 -19.24
CA SER A 139 -5.24 20.81 -20.24
C SER A 139 -5.91 22.14 -20.53
N SER A 140 -5.28 23.22 -20.09
CA SER A 140 -5.65 24.56 -20.52
C SER A 140 -5.39 24.60 -22.01
N ALA A 141 -6.35 24.10 -22.79
CA ALA A 141 -6.53 24.51 -24.15
C ALA A 141 -6.90 25.99 -24.06
N SER A 142 -5.88 26.84 -24.06
CA SER A 142 -6.03 28.26 -24.29
C SER A 142 -6.65 28.43 -25.68
N THR A 143 -7.97 28.48 -25.75
CA THR A 143 -8.66 29.11 -26.87
C THR A 143 -8.60 30.61 -26.63
N ASP A 144 -7.64 31.23 -27.29
CA ASP A 144 -7.56 32.66 -27.57
C ASP A 144 -8.86 33.10 -28.27
N SER A 145 -9.58 34.07 -27.72
CA SER A 145 -10.66 34.83 -28.36
C SER A 145 -10.90 36.14 -27.63
#